data_AF-A0ABD5R0X8-F1
#
_entry.id   AF-A0ABD5R0X8-F1
#
_cell.length_a   1.000
_cell.length_b   1.000
_cell.length_c   1.000
_cell.angle_alpha   90.00
_cell.angle_beta   90.00
_cell.angle_gamma   90.00
#
_symmetry.space_group_name_H-M   'P 1'
#
loop_
_entity.id
_entity.type
_entity.pdbx_description
1 polymer ?
#
loop_
_entity_poly.entity_id
_entity_poly.type
_entity_poly.pdbx_seq_one_letter_code
_entity_poly.pdbx_strand_id
1 'polypeptide(L)'
;MEAAAADRDPAIDVGDQKPSSRGVTYHHHLDTEASDLVPSPPFEYLQHNDHLFQARAEQNAIPVTERTFTAEQIGRSRSEYERHVRDTVLEVDFSTVSLSSEAADVLDTATDGRPVSGFYEESPPISDGLDTVLTQLNAADHVQEHSEYTEYTTFPNMHAVYDGSWYEFELAVYP
;
A
#
# COMPACT_ATOMS: atom_id res chain seq x y z
N MET A 1 4.05 -31.84 -28.04
CA MET A 1 4.24 -30.89 -29.14
C MET A 1 5.62 -30.29 -28.92
N GLU A 2 6.61 -30.72 -29.68
CA GLU A 2 8.00 -30.26 -29.53
C GLU A 2 8.27 -29.11 -30.51
N ALA A 3 8.84 -28.02 -30.00
CA ALA A 3 9.18 -26.83 -30.78
C ALA A 3 10.70 -26.71 -30.88
N ALA A 4 11.19 -26.43 -32.09
CA ALA A 4 12.60 -26.09 -32.33
C ALA A 4 12.77 -24.56 -32.24
N ALA A 5 13.83 -24.12 -31.55
CA ALA A 5 14.19 -22.70 -31.39
C ALA A 5 15.62 -22.47 -31.89
N ALA A 6 15.84 -21.39 -32.64
CA ALA A 6 17.14 -20.91 -33.07
C ALA A 6 17.41 -19.52 -32.46
N ASP A 7 18.59 -19.35 -31.89
CA ASP A 7 19.05 -18.08 -31.28
C ASP A 7 20.42 -17.73 -31.86
N ARG A 8 20.64 -16.43 -32.11
CA ARG A 8 21.85 -15.88 -32.71
C ARG A 8 22.76 -15.21 -31.67
N ASP A 9 22.33 -15.08 -30.41
CA ASP A 9 23.10 -14.44 -29.36
C ASP A 9 22.82 -15.11 -27.99
N PRO A 10 23.72 -15.97 -27.48
CA PRO A 10 23.42 -16.74 -26.28
C PRO A 10 23.31 -15.83 -25.05
N ALA A 11 22.12 -15.77 -24.45
CA ALA A 11 21.92 -15.12 -23.16
C ALA A 11 22.89 -15.68 -22.10
N ILE A 12 23.52 -14.79 -21.33
CA ILE A 12 24.37 -15.18 -20.20
C ILE A 12 23.46 -15.78 -19.13
N ASP A 13 23.60 -17.08 -18.92
CA ASP A 13 22.87 -17.86 -17.92
C ASP A 13 23.51 -17.65 -16.54
N VAL A 14 22.77 -17.00 -15.63
CA VAL A 14 23.22 -16.71 -14.25
C VAL A 14 22.58 -17.64 -13.21
N GLY A 15 21.92 -18.73 -13.63
CA GLY A 15 21.27 -19.68 -12.73
C GLY A 15 21.79 -21.12 -12.88
N ASP A 16 22.01 -21.81 -11.76
CA ASP A 16 22.46 -23.23 -11.75
C ASP A 16 21.36 -24.25 -12.10
N GLN A 17 20.22 -23.80 -12.63
CA GLN A 17 19.08 -24.67 -12.95
C GLN A 17 19.18 -25.21 -14.39
N LYS A 18 19.00 -26.53 -14.55
CA LYS A 18 18.90 -27.13 -15.89
C LYS A 18 17.70 -26.55 -16.63
N PRO A 19 17.82 -26.15 -17.91
CA PRO A 19 16.74 -25.52 -18.67
C PRO A 19 15.69 -26.57 -19.07
N SER A 20 14.84 -26.98 -18.13
CA SER A 20 13.68 -27.82 -18.43
C SER A 20 12.56 -26.93 -18.99
N SER A 21 12.24 -27.13 -20.27
CA SER A 21 11.29 -26.35 -21.09
C SER A 21 11.70 -24.89 -21.30
N ARG A 22 12.38 -24.62 -22.41
CA ARG A 22 12.56 -23.25 -22.91
C ARG A 22 11.17 -22.66 -23.16
N GLY A 23 10.74 -21.75 -22.30
CA GLY A 23 9.44 -21.09 -22.37
C GLY A 23 9.34 -20.16 -23.58
N VAL A 24 8.10 -19.78 -23.92
CA VAL A 24 7.79 -18.77 -24.94
C VAL A 24 8.59 -17.50 -24.66
N THR A 25 9.34 -17.01 -25.65
CA THR A 25 10.06 -15.74 -25.58
C THR A 25 9.10 -14.62 -25.96
N TYR A 26 8.93 -13.65 -25.07
CA TYR A 26 8.05 -12.50 -25.28
C TYR A 26 8.88 -11.30 -25.74
N HIS A 27 8.44 -10.65 -26.81
CA HIS A 27 9.07 -9.44 -27.32
C HIS A 27 8.14 -8.24 -27.10
N HIS A 28 8.65 -7.18 -26.49
CA HIS A 28 7.89 -5.95 -26.24
C HIS A 28 7.97 -5.04 -27.49
N HIS A 29 6.85 -4.40 -27.85
CA HIS A 29 6.72 -3.46 -28.99
C HIS A 29 6.96 -4.03 -30.40
N LEU A 30 6.70 -5.32 -30.64
CA LEU A 30 6.70 -5.87 -32.00
C LEU A 30 5.29 -5.88 -32.58
N ASP A 31 5.11 -5.13 -33.68
CA ASP A 31 3.95 -5.25 -34.55
C ASP A 31 4.02 -6.62 -35.26
N THR A 32 2.98 -7.43 -35.10
CA THR A 32 2.92 -8.80 -35.59
C THR A 32 2.91 -8.89 -37.11
N GLU A 33 2.46 -7.85 -37.81
CA GLU A 33 2.43 -7.78 -39.27
C GLU A 33 3.76 -7.27 -39.87
N ALA A 34 4.61 -6.61 -39.07
CA ALA A 34 5.90 -6.06 -39.48
C ALA A 34 7.11 -6.82 -38.90
N SER A 35 6.86 -7.90 -38.17
CA SER A 35 7.89 -8.67 -37.48
C SER A 35 8.61 -9.65 -38.41
N ASP A 36 9.94 -9.56 -38.48
CA ASP A 36 10.82 -10.54 -39.14
C ASP A 36 10.71 -11.96 -38.54
N LEU A 37 10.01 -12.11 -37.41
CA LEU A 37 9.76 -13.40 -36.76
C LEU A 37 8.58 -14.17 -37.38
N VAL A 38 7.78 -13.53 -38.25
CA VAL A 38 6.70 -14.17 -39.02
C VAL A 38 7.17 -14.30 -40.48
N PRO A 39 7.57 -15.49 -40.94
CA PRO A 39 8.07 -15.63 -42.30
C PRO A 39 6.97 -15.33 -43.33
N SER A 40 7.21 -14.37 -44.21
CA SER A 40 6.33 -14.08 -45.35
C SER A 40 6.44 -15.19 -46.40
N PRO A 41 5.33 -15.62 -47.04
CA PRO A 41 5.41 -16.62 -48.10
C PRO A 41 6.33 -16.21 -49.27
N PRO A 42 6.96 -17.18 -49.94
CA PRO A 42 6.87 -18.63 -49.70
C PRO A 42 7.83 -19.09 -48.59
N PHE A 43 7.30 -19.75 -47.54
CA PHE A 43 8.12 -20.35 -46.48
C PHE A 43 8.22 -21.87 -46.66
N GLU A 44 9.35 -22.46 -46.26
CA GLU A 44 9.56 -23.92 -46.26
C GLU A 44 8.90 -24.56 -45.04
N TYR A 45 8.13 -25.63 -45.24
CA TYR A 45 7.65 -26.49 -44.15
C TYR A 45 8.83 -27.27 -43.57
N LEU A 46 8.94 -27.32 -42.24
CA LEU A 46 9.94 -28.17 -41.59
C LEU A 46 9.41 -29.61 -41.54
N GLN A 47 10.19 -30.57 -42.04
CA GLN A 47 9.85 -31.99 -41.97
C GLN A 47 10.67 -32.69 -40.90
N HIS A 48 10.00 -33.38 -39.96
CA HIS A 48 10.64 -34.21 -38.95
C HIS A 48 9.79 -35.45 -38.68
N ASN A 49 10.41 -36.64 -38.71
CA ASN A 49 9.74 -37.95 -38.53
C ASN A 49 8.44 -38.08 -39.35
N ASP A 50 8.50 -37.78 -40.66
CA ASP A 50 7.36 -37.83 -41.60
C ASP A 50 6.18 -36.88 -41.31
N HIS A 51 6.37 -35.92 -40.40
CA HIS A 51 5.40 -34.86 -40.14
C HIS A 51 5.89 -33.52 -40.68
N LEU A 52 4.97 -32.75 -41.26
CA LEU A 52 5.19 -31.38 -41.70
C LEU A 52 4.74 -30.42 -40.60
N PHE A 53 5.61 -29.47 -40.26
CA PHE A 53 5.37 -28.46 -39.25
C PHE A 53 5.37 -27.08 -39.91
N GLN A 54 4.41 -26.25 -39.51
CA GLN A 54 4.31 -24.85 -39.90
C GLN A 54 4.62 -23.97 -38.68
N ALA A 55 5.51 -22.99 -38.86
CA ALA A 55 5.72 -21.96 -37.86
C ALA A 55 4.46 -21.09 -37.74
N ARG A 56 3.94 -20.93 -36.53
CA ARG A 56 2.79 -20.06 -36.24
C ARG A 56 3.22 -19.01 -35.22
N ALA A 57 2.97 -17.74 -35.52
CA ALA A 57 3.03 -16.68 -34.53
C ALA A 57 1.62 -16.40 -34.01
N GLU A 58 1.50 -16.18 -32.69
CA GLU A 58 0.25 -15.84 -32.03
C GLU A 58 0.46 -14.58 -31.20
N GLN A 59 -0.48 -13.63 -31.31
CA GLN A 59 -0.48 -12.42 -30.50
C GLN A 59 -1.34 -12.64 -29.26
N ASN A 60 -0.74 -12.48 -28.08
CA ASN A 60 -1.45 -12.59 -26.82
C ASN A 60 -1.18 -11.35 -25.97
N ALA A 61 -2.25 -10.80 -25.37
CA ALA A 61 -2.12 -9.76 -24.35
C ALA A 61 -1.71 -10.42 -23.04
N ILE A 62 -0.57 -10.00 -22.49
CA ILE A 62 -0.07 -10.52 -21.21
C ILE A 62 -0.22 -9.40 -20.18
N PRO A 63 -0.94 -9.63 -19.08
CA PRO A 63 -0.97 -8.67 -17.99
C PRO A 63 0.43 -8.60 -17.37
N VAL A 64 1.13 -7.48 -17.58
CA VAL A 64 2.38 -7.19 -16.88
C VAL A 64 2.01 -6.55 -15.56
N THR A 65 2.41 -7.16 -14.44
CA THR A 65 2.32 -6.50 -13.13
C THR A 65 3.51 -5.56 -12.99
N GLU A 66 3.28 -4.27 -13.17
CA GLU A 66 4.25 -3.24 -12.79
C GLU A 66 4.28 -3.14 -11.25
N ARG A 67 5.46 -3.30 -10.66
CA ARG A 67 5.67 -3.12 -9.22
C ARG A 67 6.64 -1.97 -9.02
N THR A 68 6.18 -0.88 -8.43
CA THR A 68 7.01 0.27 -8.08
C THR A 68 7.31 0.23 -6.57
N PHE A 69 8.54 0.52 -6.20
CA PHE A 69 8.98 0.69 -4.81
C PHE A 69 9.75 2.00 -4.72
N THR A 70 9.27 2.91 -3.88
CA THR A 70 9.88 4.22 -3.68
C THR A 70 10.29 4.37 -2.21
N ALA A 71 11.48 4.89 -1.97
CA ALA A 71 11.95 5.27 -0.65
C ALA A 71 12.51 6.69 -0.72
N GLU A 72 12.06 7.56 0.18
CA GLU A 72 12.55 8.93 0.32
C GLU A 72 13.46 9.03 1.54
N GLN A 73 14.63 9.65 1.38
CA GLN A 73 15.54 9.90 2.50
C GLN A 73 15.05 11.13 3.28
N ILE A 74 14.48 10.89 4.47
CA ILE A 74 14.01 11.95 5.39
C ILE A 74 15.08 12.50 6.34
N GLY A 75 16.27 11.87 6.38
CA GLY A 75 17.40 12.30 7.21
C GLY A 75 18.67 11.48 6.97
N ARG A 76 19.82 12.03 7.34
CA ARG A 76 21.15 11.38 7.26
C ARG A 76 21.73 11.04 8.64
N SER A 77 21.05 11.45 9.69
CA SER A 77 21.41 11.18 11.07
C SER A 77 20.16 10.86 11.89
N ARG A 78 20.36 10.19 13.03
CA ARG A 78 19.28 9.89 13.96
C ARG A 78 18.56 11.15 14.45
N SER A 79 19.29 12.22 14.71
CA SER A 79 18.73 13.50 15.16
C SER A 79 17.94 14.23 14.07
N GLU A 80 18.29 14.06 12.79
CA GLU A 80 17.46 14.54 11.68
C GLU A 80 16.18 13.73 11.52
N TYR A 81 16.27 12.40 11.67
CA TYR A 81 15.08 11.54 11.71
C TYR A 81 14.13 11.93 12.85
N GLU A 82 14.64 12.07 14.07
CA GLU A 82 13.82 12.43 15.25
C GLU A 82 13.18 13.83 15.09
N ARG A 83 13.89 14.77 14.44
CA ARG A 83 13.33 16.07 14.09
C ARG A 83 12.24 15.96 13.02
N HIS A 84 12.49 15.22 11.94
CA HIS A 84 11.50 15.01 10.90
C HIS A 84 10.22 14.38 11.45
N VAL A 85 10.35 13.34 12.29
CA VAL A 85 9.20 12.73 12.97
C VAL A 85 8.46 13.77 13.80
N ARG A 86 9.16 14.54 14.63
CA ARG A 86 8.54 15.60 15.45
C ARG A 86 7.84 16.69 14.65
N ASP A 87 8.42 17.06 13.51
CA ASP A 87 7.89 18.13 12.66
C ASP A 87 6.74 17.66 11.75
N THR A 88 6.64 16.34 11.51
CA THR A 88 5.69 15.74 10.54
C THR A 88 4.55 14.99 11.22
N VAL A 89 4.81 14.35 12.36
CA VAL A 89 3.76 13.82 13.21
C VAL A 89 3.17 15.01 13.95
N LEU A 90 1.91 15.33 13.63
CA LEU A 90 1.16 16.36 14.33
C LEU A 90 0.98 15.92 15.79
N GLU A 91 1.86 16.40 16.67
CA GLU A 91 1.77 16.22 18.11
C GLU A 91 1.02 17.41 18.69
N VAL A 92 -0.14 17.15 19.30
CA VAL A 92 -0.87 18.17 20.06
C VAL A 92 -0.40 18.11 21.50
N ASP A 93 0.06 19.25 22.03
CA ASP A 93 0.36 19.36 23.46
C ASP A 93 -0.83 19.95 24.20
N PHE A 94 -1.63 19.08 24.84
CA PHE A 94 -2.81 19.49 25.61
C PHE A 94 -2.47 20.35 26.84
N SER A 95 -1.21 20.40 27.27
CA SER A 95 -0.79 21.34 28.32
C SER A 95 -0.71 22.80 27.85
N THR A 96 -0.68 23.02 26.53
CA THR A 96 -0.58 24.35 25.91
C THR A 96 -1.92 24.95 25.49
N VAL A 97 -3.00 24.16 25.55
CA VAL A 97 -4.36 24.58 25.18
C VAL A 97 -5.25 24.68 26.42
N SER A 98 -6.21 25.59 26.38
CA SER A 98 -7.22 25.71 27.44
C SER A 98 -8.34 24.70 27.16
N LEU A 99 -8.39 23.65 27.97
CA LEU A 99 -9.44 22.63 27.90
C LEU A 99 -10.68 23.03 28.71
N SER A 100 -11.86 22.65 28.21
CA SER A 100 -13.07 22.62 29.03
C SER A 100 -12.99 21.48 30.04
N SER A 101 -13.82 21.53 31.08
CA SER A 101 -13.98 20.42 32.04
C SER A 101 -14.34 19.12 31.34
N GLU A 102 -15.24 19.20 30.37
CA GLU A 102 -15.77 18.07 29.61
C GLU A 102 -14.68 17.42 28.75
N ALA A 103 -13.82 18.21 28.11
CA ALA A 103 -12.69 17.70 27.33
C ALA A 103 -11.58 17.12 28.23
N ALA A 104 -11.34 17.71 29.39
CA ALA A 104 -10.42 17.17 30.38
C ALA A 104 -10.92 15.81 30.91
N ASP A 105 -12.21 15.68 31.21
CA ASP A 105 -12.81 14.41 31.66
C ASP A 105 -12.68 13.29 30.61
N VAL A 106 -12.82 13.62 29.32
CA VAL A 106 -12.59 12.68 28.21
C VAL A 106 -11.14 12.18 28.23
N LEU A 107 -10.17 13.10 28.29
CA LEU A 107 -8.74 12.77 28.29
C LEU A 107 -8.34 12.01 29.56
N ASP A 108 -8.80 12.43 30.73
CA ASP A 108 -8.57 11.73 32.00
C ASP A 108 -9.08 10.29 31.93
N THR A 109 -10.31 10.09 31.43
CA THR A 109 -10.90 8.75 31.29
C THR A 109 -10.14 7.90 30.29
N ALA A 110 -9.78 8.46 29.13
CA ALA A 110 -9.04 7.77 28.08
C ALA A 110 -7.59 7.44 28.49
N THR A 111 -7.04 8.12 29.50
CA THR A 111 -5.64 7.96 29.92
C THR A 111 -5.47 7.36 31.32
N ASP A 112 -6.56 7.00 32.02
CA ASP A 112 -6.55 6.43 33.40
C ASP A 112 -5.85 5.06 33.54
N GLY A 113 -5.28 4.50 32.46
CA GLY A 113 -4.35 3.36 32.50
C GLY A 113 -4.96 2.02 32.92
N ARG A 114 -6.30 1.93 33.03
CA ARG A 114 -6.98 0.70 33.44
C ARG A 114 -7.11 -0.29 32.26
N PRO A 115 -6.67 -1.55 32.40
CA PRO A 115 -6.52 -2.49 31.28
C PRO A 115 -7.83 -2.96 30.60
N VAL A 116 -9.00 -2.60 31.13
CA VAL A 116 -10.31 -3.03 30.59
C VAL A 116 -11.37 -1.92 30.62
N SER A 117 -11.03 -0.76 31.19
CA SER A 117 -11.94 0.38 31.37
C SER A 117 -11.27 1.73 31.11
N GLY A 118 -10.04 1.72 30.59
CA GLY A 118 -9.28 2.93 30.24
C GLY A 118 -9.58 3.45 28.84
N PHE A 119 -10.75 3.09 28.30
CA PHE A 119 -11.24 3.65 27.04
C PHE A 119 -12.44 4.52 27.40
N TYR A 120 -12.39 5.78 27.00
CA TYR A 120 -13.56 6.64 27.00
C TYR A 120 -14.59 6.08 26.01
N GLU A 121 -15.85 5.99 26.43
CA GLU A 121 -16.96 5.52 25.60
C GLU A 121 -18.16 6.46 25.81
N GLU A 122 -18.81 6.85 24.72
CA GLU A 122 -20.05 7.61 24.74
C GLU A 122 -21.02 7.13 23.67
N SER A 123 -22.32 7.36 23.91
CA SER A 123 -23.37 7.10 22.93
C SER A 123 -23.58 8.33 22.06
N PRO A 124 -23.96 8.18 20.78
CA PRO A 124 -24.29 9.31 19.90
C PRO A 124 -25.39 10.22 20.49
N PRO A 125 -25.37 11.52 20.17
CA PRO A 125 -24.38 12.22 19.34
C PRO A 125 -23.04 12.46 20.06
N ILE A 126 -22.00 12.83 19.31
CA ILE A 126 -20.69 13.20 19.86
C ILE A 126 -20.88 14.34 20.86
N SER A 127 -20.31 14.21 22.06
CA SER A 127 -20.38 15.26 23.07
C SER A 127 -19.45 16.43 22.73
N ASP A 128 -19.77 17.63 23.23
CA ASP A 128 -18.92 18.82 23.08
C ASP A 128 -17.48 18.58 23.61
N GLY A 129 -17.33 17.73 24.62
CA GLY A 129 -16.04 17.33 25.18
C GLY A 129 -15.22 16.50 24.19
N LEU A 130 -15.81 15.44 23.62
CA LEU A 130 -15.14 14.62 22.62
C LEU A 130 -14.88 15.40 21.32
N ASP A 131 -15.83 16.22 20.86
CA ASP A 131 -15.67 17.09 19.68
C ASP A 131 -14.49 18.07 19.84
N THR A 132 -14.35 18.67 21.04
CA THR A 132 -13.23 19.54 21.36
C THR A 132 -11.90 18.79 21.28
N VAL A 133 -11.83 17.58 21.84
CA VAL A 133 -10.61 16.74 21.78
C VAL A 133 -10.27 16.37 20.34
N LEU A 134 -11.26 15.91 19.56
CA LEU A 134 -11.08 15.54 18.15
C LEU A 134 -10.69 16.74 17.28
N THR A 135 -11.20 17.94 17.59
CA THR A 135 -10.82 19.18 16.90
C THR A 135 -9.35 19.49 17.15
N GLN A 136 -8.88 19.38 18.40
CA GLN A 136 -7.47 19.61 18.71
C GLN A 136 -6.58 18.57 18.03
N LEU A 137 -7.00 17.31 17.99
CA LEU A 137 -6.33 16.22 17.27
C LEU A 137 -6.43 16.32 15.74
N ASN A 138 -7.04 17.38 15.20
CA ASN A 138 -7.26 17.58 13.76
C ASN A 138 -8.00 16.40 13.11
N ALA A 139 -8.93 15.80 13.85
CA ALA A 139 -9.73 14.66 13.43
C ALA A 139 -11.22 15.00 13.25
N ALA A 140 -11.73 16.06 13.88
CA ALA A 140 -13.16 16.39 13.87
C ALA A 140 -13.75 16.51 12.46
N ASP A 141 -13.06 17.18 11.53
CA ASP A 141 -13.50 17.33 10.13
C ASP A 141 -13.56 16.00 9.34
N HIS A 142 -12.95 14.93 9.87
CA HIS A 142 -12.97 13.60 9.27
C HIS A 142 -14.09 12.71 9.82
N VAL A 143 -14.73 13.11 10.92
CA VAL A 143 -15.78 12.35 11.58
C VAL A 143 -17.15 12.81 11.07
N GLN A 144 -17.87 11.90 10.44
CA GLN A 144 -19.23 12.10 9.94
C GLN A 144 -20.28 12.00 11.06
N GLU A 145 -21.53 12.37 10.75
CA GLU A 145 -22.65 12.08 11.66
C GLU A 145 -22.76 10.57 11.90
N HIS A 146 -23.07 10.17 13.15
CA HIS A 146 -23.11 8.75 13.51
C HIS A 146 -24.02 7.91 12.59
N SER A 147 -25.13 8.50 12.13
CA SER A 147 -26.08 7.82 11.24
C SER A 147 -25.55 7.47 9.85
N GLU A 148 -24.40 8.01 9.45
CA GLU A 148 -23.74 7.74 8.17
C GLU A 148 -22.84 6.49 8.21
N TYR A 149 -22.43 6.04 9.40
CA TYR A 149 -21.60 4.85 9.54
C TYR A 149 -22.45 3.59 9.43
N THR A 150 -22.22 2.80 8.38
CA THR A 150 -22.86 1.47 8.20
C THR A 150 -21.96 0.31 8.60
N GLU A 151 -20.69 0.59 8.88
CA GLU A 151 -19.66 -0.39 9.24
C GLU A 151 -18.74 0.15 10.33
N TYR A 152 -18.10 -0.77 11.06
CA TYR A 152 -17.10 -0.43 12.07
C TYR A 152 -15.95 0.36 11.43
N THR A 153 -15.71 1.56 11.94
CA THR A 153 -14.73 2.51 11.40
C THR A 153 -13.77 2.97 12.49
N THR A 154 -12.48 3.04 12.19
CA THR A 154 -11.46 3.53 13.13
C THR A 154 -10.67 4.68 12.56
N PHE A 155 -10.26 5.59 13.45
CA PHE A 155 -9.37 6.71 13.18
C PHE A 155 -8.14 6.57 14.10
N PRO A 156 -7.10 5.84 13.68
CA PRO A 156 -5.90 5.61 14.47
C PRO A 156 -4.83 6.70 14.26
N ASN A 157 -3.69 6.57 14.96
CA ASN A 157 -2.49 7.41 14.81
C ASN A 157 -2.67 8.90 15.18
N MET A 158 -3.54 9.21 16.13
CA MET A 158 -3.64 10.56 16.69
C MET A 158 -2.68 10.68 17.88
N HIS A 159 -1.64 11.50 17.78
CA HIS A 159 -0.61 11.59 18.82
C HIS A 159 -0.73 12.89 19.62
N ALA A 160 -0.72 12.78 20.94
CA ALA A 160 -0.76 13.97 21.79
C ALA A 160 -0.05 13.77 23.13
N VAL A 161 0.34 14.89 23.72
CA VAL A 161 0.84 14.98 25.09
C VAL A 161 -0.31 15.39 26.01
N TYR A 162 -0.55 14.60 27.05
CA TYR A 162 -1.51 14.91 28.11
C TYR A 162 -0.91 14.55 29.47
N ASP A 163 -1.07 15.42 30.48
CA ASP A 163 -0.49 15.26 31.83
C ASP A 163 1.00 14.81 31.83
N GLY A 164 1.80 15.40 30.93
CA GLY A 164 3.23 15.11 30.82
C GLY A 164 3.59 13.75 30.22
N SER A 165 2.62 13.01 29.68
CA SER A 165 2.81 11.70 29.03
C SER A 165 2.39 11.75 27.56
N TRP A 166 3.01 10.90 26.73
CA TRP A 166 2.70 10.77 25.30
C TRP A 166 1.73 9.64 25.07
N TYR A 167 0.66 9.92 24.33
CA TYR A 167 -0.40 8.98 24.01
C TYR A 167 -0.59 8.87 22.50
N GLU A 168 -0.92 7.66 22.07
CA GLU A 168 -1.54 7.41 20.78
C GLU A 168 -3.04 7.16 21.04
N PHE A 169 -3.88 8.00 20.46
CA PHE A 169 -5.32 7.93 20.51
C PHE A 169 -5.85 7.25 19.24
N GLU A 170 -6.92 6.46 19.44
CA GLU A 170 -7.73 5.88 18.38
C GLU A 170 -9.20 6.17 18.70
N LEU A 171 -9.95 6.66 17.71
CA LEU A 171 -11.41 6.70 17.78
C LEU A 171 -11.96 5.48 17.06
N ALA A 172 -12.84 4.73 17.71
CA ALA A 172 -13.57 3.62 17.11
C ALA A 172 -15.06 3.94 17.11
N VAL A 173 -15.69 3.85 15.93
CA VAL A 173 -17.12 4.09 15.73
C VAL A 173 -17.81 2.78 15.39
N TYR A 174 -18.81 2.42 16.21
CA TYR A 174 -19.70 1.29 15.99
C TYR A 174 -21.01 1.79 15.38
N PRO A 175 -21.55 1.15 14.32
CA PRO A 175 -22.81 1.55 13.67
C PRO A 175 -24.05 1.29 14.54
#